data_AF-A0A8R1ERM8-F1
#
_entry.id   AF-A0A8R1ERM8-F1
#
_cell.length_a   1.000
_cell.length_b   1.000
_cell.length_c   1.000
_cell.angle_alpha   90.00
_cell.angle_beta   90.00
_cell.angle_gamma   90.00
#
_symmetry.space_group_name_H-M   'P 1'
#
loop_
_entity.id
_entity.type
_entity.pdbx_description
1 polymer ?
#
loop_
_entity_poly.entity_id
_entity_poly.type
_entity_poly.pdbx_seq_one_letter_code
_entity_poly.pdbx_strand_id
1 'polypeptide(L)'
;MIDDIEFGVTAEGDILLADVIDNDSWRVWPENDRRLQLDKQVYRDLKEVTAEGLALVLKNYTQVMEITSGFSKPRQACHVLVIMGSGSDGVFARKISDEAKKFGLDTTLKVSSAHKTTADTLELIADFEDSGVPTVVIAVAGRSNGLGPVIAGNSSLPVINCPPPSESLSLDIWSSLRMPNGIGCTTVLDPSEAALAAAKILASHNHIVFGKVVTAQLKNQINIYNANRKLE
;
A
#
# COMPACT_ATOMS: atom_id res chain seq x y z
N MET A 1 -21.67 -2.95 -2.14
CA MET A 1 -21.33 -2.80 -3.57
C MET A 1 -21.83 -1.43 -4.00
N ILE A 2 -20.99 -0.60 -4.62
CA ILE A 2 -21.46 0.67 -5.20
C ILE A 2 -22.25 0.36 -6.47
N ASP A 3 -23.45 0.91 -6.58
CA ASP A 3 -24.36 0.66 -7.70
C ASP A 3 -24.25 1.76 -8.76
N ASP A 4 -24.05 3.01 -8.33
CA ASP A 4 -24.07 4.17 -9.22
C ASP A 4 -23.05 5.24 -8.79
N ILE A 5 -22.41 5.86 -9.79
CA ILE A 5 -21.51 7.01 -9.65
C ILE A 5 -21.61 7.88 -10.90
N GLU A 6 -21.56 9.20 -10.73
CA GLU A 6 -21.57 10.15 -11.84
C GLU A 6 -20.25 10.91 -11.98
N PHE A 7 -19.91 11.22 -13.23
CA PHE A 7 -18.72 11.98 -13.58
C PHE A 7 -19.08 13.33 -14.19
N GLY A 8 -18.30 14.34 -13.87
CA GLY A 8 -18.35 15.67 -14.45
C GLY A 8 -17.06 15.99 -15.22
N VAL A 9 -17.11 17.07 -16.00
CA VAL A 9 -15.97 17.58 -16.76
C VAL A 9 -15.66 18.99 -16.27
N THR A 10 -14.41 19.25 -15.91
CA THR A 10 -13.96 20.58 -15.49
C THR A 10 -13.84 21.55 -16.68
N ALA A 11 -13.63 22.83 -16.41
CA ALA A 11 -13.38 23.83 -17.46
C ALA A 11 -12.10 23.52 -18.26
N GLU A 12 -11.13 22.88 -17.63
CA GLU A 12 -9.87 22.43 -18.22
C GLU A 12 -10.01 21.12 -19.02
N GLY A 13 -11.19 20.48 -18.97
CA GLY A 13 -11.48 19.22 -19.67
C GLY A 13 -11.14 17.96 -18.88
N ASP A 14 -10.81 18.07 -17.59
CA ASP A 14 -10.53 16.91 -16.73
C ASP A 14 -11.83 16.22 -16.31
N ILE A 15 -11.83 14.89 -16.31
CA ILE A 15 -12.97 14.10 -15.82
C ILE A 15 -12.80 13.84 -14.32
N LEU A 16 -13.80 14.21 -13.53
CA LEU A 16 -13.81 14.02 -12.08
C LEU A 16 -15.09 13.28 -11.65
N LEU A 17 -15.01 12.52 -10.55
CA LEU A 17 -16.19 12.09 -9.82
C LEU A 17 -16.90 13.34 -9.28
N ALA A 18 -18.18 13.53 -9.62
CA ALA A 18 -18.82 14.84 -9.49
C ALA A 18 -20.22 14.85 -8.86
N ASP A 19 -20.70 13.71 -8.36
CA ASP A 19 -21.94 13.62 -7.60
C ASP A 19 -21.70 13.04 -6.20
N VAL A 20 -22.78 12.85 -5.43
CA VAL A 20 -22.75 12.38 -4.06
C VAL A 20 -22.76 10.85 -4.02
N ILE A 21 -21.80 10.29 -3.27
CA ILE A 21 -21.86 8.89 -2.86
C ILE A 21 -22.41 8.86 -1.43
N ASP A 22 -23.67 8.46 -1.28
CA ASP A 22 -24.34 8.28 0.00
C ASP A 22 -25.02 6.90 0.09
N ASN A 23 -25.94 6.73 1.05
CA ASN A 23 -26.60 5.45 1.29
C ASN A 23 -27.66 5.07 0.22
N ASP A 24 -27.86 5.95 -0.76
CA ASP A 24 -28.71 5.74 -1.93
C ASP A 24 -27.92 5.15 -3.11
N SER A 25 -26.61 5.39 -3.15
CA SER A 25 -25.71 5.08 -4.28
C SER A 25 -25.20 3.63 -4.27
N TRP A 26 -25.56 2.81 -3.27
CA TRP A 26 -24.97 1.48 -3.07
C TRP A 26 -25.92 0.44 -2.45
N ARG A 27 -25.46 -0.81 -2.39
CA ARG A 27 -26.03 -1.91 -1.58
C ARG A 27 -25.12 -2.29 -0.42
N VAL A 28 -25.66 -2.28 0.79
CA VAL A 28 -24.93 -2.57 2.04
C VAL A 28 -25.58 -3.74 2.75
N TRP A 29 -24.94 -4.90 2.65
CA TRP A 29 -25.36 -6.15 3.30
C TRP A 29 -24.29 -6.58 4.32
N PRO A 30 -24.50 -6.30 5.62
CA PRO A 30 -23.67 -6.84 6.68
C PRO A 30 -23.51 -8.36 6.54
N GLU A 31 -22.29 -8.85 6.73
CA GLU A 31 -21.96 -10.29 6.63
C GLU A 31 -22.34 -10.94 5.28
N ASN A 32 -22.52 -10.13 4.24
CA ASN A 32 -23.05 -10.55 2.94
C ASN A 32 -24.46 -11.19 3.03
N ASP A 33 -25.24 -10.82 4.04
CA ASP A 33 -26.62 -11.27 4.23
C ASP A 33 -27.61 -10.16 3.82
N ARG A 34 -28.34 -10.41 2.73
CA ARG A 34 -29.36 -9.47 2.23
C ARG A 34 -30.47 -9.19 3.26
N ARG A 35 -30.73 -10.11 4.20
CA ARG A 35 -31.75 -9.89 5.25
C ARG A 35 -31.36 -8.75 6.21
N LEU A 36 -30.08 -8.43 6.29
CA LEU A 36 -29.52 -7.39 7.15
C LEU A 36 -29.31 -6.06 6.41
N GLN A 37 -29.94 -5.88 5.25
CA GLN A 37 -29.74 -4.74 4.37
C GLN A 37 -29.93 -3.38 5.07
N LEU A 38 -28.99 -2.45 4.83
CA LEU A 38 -28.97 -1.13 5.46
C LEU A 38 -29.16 0.04 4.47
N ASP A 39 -29.12 -0.21 3.18
CA ASP A 39 -29.20 0.84 2.14
C ASP A 39 -30.66 1.23 1.79
N LYS A 40 -30.82 2.22 0.90
CA LYS A 40 -32.12 2.75 0.44
C LYS A 40 -33.06 1.68 -0.12
N GLN A 41 -32.59 0.51 -0.53
CA GLN A 41 -33.46 -0.55 -1.00
C GLN A 41 -34.49 -0.97 0.07
N VAL A 42 -34.16 -0.85 1.36
CA VAL A 42 -35.14 -1.11 2.44
C VAL A 42 -36.37 -0.20 2.29
N TYR A 43 -36.17 1.07 1.96
CA TYR A 43 -37.27 2.01 1.69
C TYR A 43 -38.03 1.62 0.42
N ARG A 44 -37.32 1.25 -0.65
CA ARG A 44 -37.93 0.84 -1.94
C ARG A 44 -38.77 -0.44 -1.82
N ASP A 45 -38.40 -1.34 -0.92
CA ASP A 45 -39.07 -2.64 -0.71
C ASP A 45 -40.31 -2.53 0.21
N LEU A 46 -40.56 -1.36 0.83
CA LEU A 46 -41.76 -1.14 1.63
C LEU A 46 -43.02 -1.23 0.75
N LYS A 47 -43.96 -2.10 1.14
CA LYS A 47 -45.28 -2.19 0.47
C LYS A 47 -46.11 -0.93 0.69
N GLU A 48 -46.03 -0.37 1.89
CA GLU A 48 -46.66 0.90 2.29
C GLU A 48 -45.67 1.67 3.16
N VAL A 49 -45.62 3.00 2.99
CA VAL A 49 -44.73 3.87 3.76
C VAL A 49 -45.41 4.26 5.07
N THR A 50 -45.01 3.59 6.16
CA THR A 50 -45.49 3.88 7.53
C THR A 50 -44.45 4.64 8.35
N ALA A 51 -44.86 5.21 9.48
CA ALA A 51 -43.95 5.88 10.41
C ALA A 51 -42.88 4.91 10.96
N GLU A 52 -43.28 3.67 11.23
CA GLU A 52 -42.39 2.60 11.71
C GLU A 52 -41.37 2.20 10.62
N GLY A 53 -41.82 2.10 9.37
CA GLY A 53 -40.95 1.81 8.22
C GLY A 53 -39.91 2.91 8.01
N LEU A 54 -40.31 4.18 8.09
CA LEU A 54 -39.39 5.32 8.00
C LEU A 54 -38.42 5.37 9.18
N ALA A 55 -38.87 5.04 10.40
CA ALA A 55 -37.99 4.96 11.57
C ALA A 55 -36.91 3.88 11.40
N LEU A 56 -37.24 2.74 10.78
CA LEU A 56 -36.26 1.70 10.43
C LEU A 56 -35.23 2.21 9.41
N VAL A 57 -35.68 2.90 8.36
CA VAL A 57 -34.78 3.47 7.34
C VAL A 57 -33.81 4.48 7.98
N LEU A 58 -34.31 5.38 8.82
CA LEU A 58 -33.47 6.36 9.54
C LEU A 58 -32.42 5.67 10.41
N LYS A 59 -32.82 4.62 11.13
CA LYS A 59 -31.90 3.82 11.95
C LYS A 59 -30.79 3.21 11.11
N ASN A 60 -31.13 2.64 9.95
CA ASN A 60 -30.16 2.04 9.04
C ASN A 60 -29.15 3.08 8.50
N TYR A 61 -29.62 4.28 8.11
CA TYR A 61 -28.75 5.35 7.64
C TYR A 61 -27.79 5.83 8.73
N THR A 62 -28.29 5.93 9.97
CA THR A 62 -27.47 6.28 11.14
C THR A 62 -26.36 5.24 11.35
N GLN A 63 -26.69 3.96 11.25
CA GLN A 63 -25.70 2.88 11.37
C GLN A 63 -24.66 2.93 10.23
N VAL A 64 -25.07 3.19 8.99
CA VAL A 64 -24.14 3.34 7.87
C VAL A 64 -23.21 4.53 8.06
N MET A 65 -23.73 5.68 8.52
CA MET A 65 -22.93 6.85 8.87
C MET A 65 -21.88 6.54 9.95
N GLU A 66 -22.26 5.81 11.00
CA GLU A 66 -21.32 5.37 12.04
C GLU A 66 -20.21 4.48 11.46
N ILE A 67 -20.56 3.51 10.62
CA ILE A 67 -19.59 2.61 9.96
C ILE A 67 -18.63 3.40 9.07
N THR A 68 -19.15 4.27 8.20
CA THR A 68 -18.34 5.02 7.22
C THR A 68 -17.46 6.06 7.87
N SER A 69 -17.82 6.57 9.06
CA SER A 69 -16.96 7.46 9.85
C SER A 69 -15.58 6.86 10.18
N GLY A 70 -15.47 5.52 10.18
CA GLY A 70 -14.22 4.80 10.41
C GLY A 70 -13.36 4.57 9.16
N PHE A 71 -13.88 4.78 7.94
CA PHE A 71 -13.17 4.40 6.70
C PHE A 71 -11.89 5.20 6.46
N SER A 72 -11.81 6.41 7.00
CA SER A 72 -10.62 7.27 6.95
C SER A 72 -9.47 6.81 7.84
N LYS A 73 -9.72 5.85 8.75
CA LYS A 73 -8.70 5.31 9.65
C LYS A 73 -8.11 4.02 9.07
N PRO A 74 -6.78 3.84 9.07
CA PRO A 74 -6.18 2.59 8.61
C PRO A 74 -6.59 1.43 9.53
N ARG A 75 -6.88 0.26 8.94
CA ARG A 75 -7.20 -0.95 9.71
C ARG A 75 -6.04 -1.40 10.60
N GLN A 76 -4.81 -1.26 10.11
CA GLN A 76 -3.58 -1.55 10.84
C GLN A 76 -2.47 -0.61 10.37
N ALA A 77 -1.58 -0.22 11.28
CA ALA A 77 -0.35 0.47 10.90
C ALA A 77 0.52 -0.45 10.03
N CYS A 78 1.29 0.12 9.11
CA CYS A 78 2.21 -0.62 8.24
C CYS A 78 3.52 0.16 8.15
N HIS A 79 4.63 -0.56 8.10
CA HIS A 79 5.95 0.04 8.19
C HIS A 79 6.88 -0.42 7.07
N VAL A 80 7.76 0.48 6.62
CA VAL A 80 8.87 0.18 5.72
C VAL A 80 10.18 0.53 6.41
N LEU A 81 10.96 -0.49 6.74
CA LEU A 81 12.30 -0.33 7.29
C LEU A 81 13.32 -0.35 6.15
N VAL A 82 13.98 0.77 5.88
CA VAL A 82 15.07 0.82 4.90
C VAL A 82 16.40 0.75 5.64
N ILE A 83 17.15 -0.34 5.42
CA ILE A 83 18.47 -0.54 6.00
C ILE A 83 19.51 -0.34 4.92
N MET A 84 20.46 0.56 5.14
CA MET A 84 21.57 0.81 4.22
C MET A 84 22.90 0.32 4.80
N GLY A 85 23.70 -0.34 3.97
CA GLY A 85 25.02 -0.88 4.34
C GLY A 85 26.08 0.19 4.65
N SER A 86 25.86 1.41 4.16
CA SER A 86 26.76 2.55 4.29
C SER A 86 25.97 3.86 4.37
N GLY A 87 26.43 4.80 5.20
CA GLY A 87 25.84 6.14 5.27
C GLY A 87 25.92 6.92 3.95
N SER A 88 26.84 6.56 3.04
CA SER A 88 26.94 7.13 1.70
C SER A 88 25.68 6.91 0.85
N ASP A 89 24.93 5.84 1.12
CA ASP A 89 23.74 5.46 0.35
C ASP A 89 22.48 6.21 0.84
N GLY A 90 22.61 7.10 1.83
CA GLY A 90 21.49 7.79 2.45
C GLY A 90 20.66 8.64 1.50
N VAL A 91 21.25 9.21 0.45
CA VAL A 91 20.48 9.93 -0.59
C VAL A 91 19.58 8.98 -1.36
N PHE A 92 20.07 7.78 -1.70
CA PHE A 92 19.30 6.77 -2.41
C PHE A 92 18.19 6.18 -1.52
N ALA A 93 18.52 5.82 -0.28
CA ALA A 93 17.56 5.31 0.69
C ALA A 93 16.44 6.31 1.03
N ARG A 94 16.74 7.62 1.08
CA ARG A 94 15.71 8.66 1.25
C ARG A 94 14.69 8.69 0.11
N LYS A 95 15.12 8.46 -1.14
CA LYS A 95 14.16 8.36 -2.26
C LYS A 95 13.15 7.26 -2.02
N ILE A 96 13.58 6.10 -1.52
CA ILE A 96 12.68 4.97 -1.19
C ILE A 96 11.68 5.39 -0.11
N SER A 97 12.15 6.02 0.97
CA SER A 97 11.29 6.53 2.04
C SER A 97 10.28 7.56 1.53
N ASP A 98 10.70 8.50 0.69
CA ASP A 98 9.83 9.55 0.17
C ASP A 98 8.77 8.99 -0.80
N GLU A 99 9.12 7.99 -1.61
CA GLU A 99 8.16 7.27 -2.46
C GLU A 99 7.17 6.44 -1.63
N ALA A 100 7.63 5.75 -0.57
CA ALA A 100 6.77 4.97 0.31
C ALA A 100 5.75 5.85 1.06
N LYS A 101 6.16 7.06 1.49
CA LYS A 101 5.26 8.05 2.13
C LYS A 101 4.10 8.47 1.22
N LYS A 102 4.27 8.50 -0.10
CA LYS A 102 3.16 8.78 -1.04
C LYS A 102 2.03 7.76 -0.88
N PHE A 103 2.37 6.50 -0.61
CA PHE A 103 1.42 5.43 -0.31
C PHE A 103 0.89 5.46 1.13
N GLY A 104 1.29 6.42 1.96
CA GLY A 104 0.87 6.55 3.36
C GLY A 104 1.54 5.55 4.30
N LEU A 105 2.74 5.07 3.95
CA LEU A 105 3.51 4.16 4.78
C LEU A 105 4.46 4.93 5.69
N ASP A 106 4.52 4.51 6.96
CA ASP A 106 5.55 4.96 7.88
C ASP A 106 6.89 4.35 7.49
N THR A 107 7.97 5.13 7.60
CA THR A 107 9.30 4.71 7.15
C THR A 107 10.36 5.01 8.19
N THR A 108 11.26 4.06 8.40
CA THR A 108 12.47 4.24 9.21
C THR A 108 13.69 4.00 8.34
N LEU A 109 14.69 4.88 8.45
CA LEU A 109 16.00 4.71 7.81
C LEU A 109 17.03 4.32 8.87
N LYS A 110 17.79 3.25 8.61
CA LYS A 110 18.89 2.79 9.48
C LYS A 110 20.14 2.52 8.67
N VAL A 111 21.30 2.74 9.28
CA VAL A 111 22.60 2.32 8.75
C VAL A 111 23.05 1.10 9.54
N SER A 112 23.24 -0.03 8.88
CA SER A 112 23.83 -1.23 9.48
C SER A 112 24.46 -2.11 8.41
N SER A 113 25.56 -2.77 8.73
CA SER A 113 26.32 -3.60 7.80
C SER A 113 26.34 -5.06 8.23
N ALA A 114 25.76 -5.94 7.41
CA ALA A 114 25.85 -7.38 7.64
C ALA A 114 27.28 -7.94 7.67
N HIS A 115 28.26 -7.21 7.12
CA HIS A 115 29.67 -7.63 7.11
C HIS A 115 30.49 -7.05 8.28
N LYS A 116 30.11 -5.88 8.80
CA LYS A 116 30.93 -5.13 9.78
C LYS A 116 30.28 -5.05 11.16
N THR A 117 28.95 -5.07 11.20
CA THR A 117 28.09 -4.91 12.39
C THR A 117 26.94 -5.93 12.32
N THR A 118 27.30 -7.21 12.14
CA THR A 118 26.31 -8.28 11.92
C THR A 118 25.36 -8.43 13.10
N ALA A 119 25.89 -8.42 14.34
CA ALA A 119 25.08 -8.54 15.55
C ALA A 119 24.04 -7.41 15.63
N ASP A 120 24.46 -6.15 15.45
CA ASP A 120 23.58 -4.98 15.45
C ASP A 120 22.48 -5.08 14.37
N THR A 121 22.79 -5.69 13.21
CA THR A 121 21.81 -5.92 12.14
C THR A 121 20.74 -6.93 12.56
N LEU A 122 21.14 -7.98 13.27
CA LEU A 122 20.24 -9.02 13.77
C LEU A 122 19.39 -8.52 14.95
N GLU A 123 19.97 -7.72 15.84
CA GLU A 123 19.22 -7.05 16.92
C GLU A 123 18.19 -6.08 16.35
N LEU A 124 18.60 -5.25 15.39
CA LEU A 124 17.70 -4.30 14.73
C LEU A 124 16.51 -4.99 14.06
N ILE A 125 16.71 -6.12 13.37
CA ILE A 125 15.58 -6.80 12.70
C ILE A 125 14.64 -7.45 13.70
N ALA A 126 15.17 -8.01 14.80
CA ALA A 126 14.37 -8.60 15.87
C ALA A 126 13.41 -7.58 16.51
N ASP A 127 13.87 -6.35 16.75
CA ASP A 127 13.01 -5.27 17.28
C ASP A 127 11.78 -5.01 16.40
N PHE A 128 11.95 -5.07 15.08
CA PHE A 128 10.84 -4.84 14.15
C PHE A 128 9.92 -6.05 14.01
N GLU A 129 10.45 -7.27 14.13
CA GLU A 129 9.64 -8.49 14.19
C GLU A 129 8.75 -8.52 15.44
N ASP A 130 9.32 -8.19 16.59
CA ASP A 130 8.60 -8.22 17.88
C ASP A 130 7.57 -7.09 18.02
N SER A 131 7.63 -6.07 17.16
CA SER A 131 6.68 -4.94 17.18
C SER A 131 5.23 -5.33 16.88
N GLY A 132 5.01 -6.46 16.19
CA GLY A 132 3.68 -6.87 15.70
C GLY A 132 3.09 -5.97 14.61
N VAL A 133 3.87 -5.00 14.11
CA VAL A 133 3.47 -4.12 13.00
C VAL A 133 3.88 -4.77 11.67
N PRO A 134 2.95 -4.97 10.71
CA PRO A 134 3.28 -5.44 9.37
C PRO A 134 4.38 -4.59 8.74
N THR A 135 5.54 -5.20 8.54
CA THR A 135 6.76 -4.52 8.14
C THR A 135 7.35 -5.15 6.89
N VAL A 136 7.79 -4.34 5.94
CA VAL A 136 8.63 -4.77 4.81
C VAL A 136 10.01 -4.13 4.99
N VAL A 137 11.06 -4.93 4.82
CA VAL A 137 12.44 -4.46 4.88
C VAL A 137 12.99 -4.23 3.48
N ILE A 138 13.58 -3.07 3.26
CA ILE A 138 14.28 -2.73 2.01
C ILE A 138 15.77 -2.61 2.31
N ALA A 139 16.55 -3.56 1.79
CA ALA A 139 17.99 -3.61 1.96
C ALA A 139 18.69 -2.85 0.82
N VAL A 140 19.42 -1.80 1.18
CA VAL A 140 20.21 -0.97 0.26
C VAL A 140 21.69 -1.26 0.49
N ALA A 141 22.29 -2.06 -0.38
CA ALA A 141 23.72 -2.35 -0.32
C ALA A 141 24.31 -2.40 -1.74
N GLY A 142 25.37 -1.61 -1.96
CA GLY A 142 26.16 -1.70 -3.19
C GLY A 142 27.18 -2.83 -3.14
N ARG A 143 27.86 -3.10 -4.26
CA ARG A 143 28.86 -4.17 -4.42
C ARG A 143 28.25 -5.54 -4.12
N SER A 144 28.97 -6.39 -3.38
CA SER A 144 28.44 -7.65 -2.88
C SER A 144 27.42 -7.39 -1.77
N ASN A 145 26.13 -7.49 -2.10
CA ASN A 145 25.03 -7.33 -1.16
C ASN A 145 24.92 -8.56 -0.24
N GLY A 146 25.52 -8.48 0.95
CA GLY A 146 25.27 -9.43 2.04
C GLY A 146 24.14 -8.99 2.98
N LEU A 147 23.69 -7.74 2.91
CA LEU A 147 22.72 -7.18 3.84
C LEU A 147 21.35 -7.83 3.70
N GLY A 148 20.77 -7.80 2.50
CA GLY A 148 19.46 -8.40 2.25
C GLY A 148 19.42 -9.91 2.51
N PRO A 149 20.40 -10.70 2.01
CA PRO A 149 20.44 -12.13 2.27
C PRO A 149 20.54 -12.49 3.76
N VAL A 150 21.35 -11.76 4.54
CA VAL A 150 21.46 -11.99 5.99
C VAL A 150 20.15 -11.67 6.70
N ILE A 151 19.49 -10.55 6.37
CA ILE A 151 18.18 -10.21 6.96
C ILE A 151 17.15 -11.28 6.60
N ALA A 152 17.03 -11.63 5.31
CA ALA A 152 16.01 -12.56 4.83
C ALA A 152 16.21 -13.99 5.37
N GLY A 153 17.45 -14.41 5.63
CA GLY A 153 17.73 -15.71 6.24
C GLY A 153 17.48 -15.79 7.74
N ASN A 154 17.28 -14.64 8.42
CA ASN A 154 17.13 -14.57 9.87
C ASN A 154 15.82 -13.91 10.32
N SER A 155 14.92 -13.61 9.40
CA SER A 155 13.64 -12.96 9.68
C SER A 155 12.54 -13.52 8.80
N SER A 156 11.32 -13.55 9.34
CA SER A 156 10.07 -13.84 8.64
C SER A 156 9.51 -12.65 7.86
N LEU A 157 10.06 -11.44 8.04
CA LEU A 157 9.61 -10.24 7.36
C LEU A 157 9.98 -10.30 5.87
N PRO A 158 9.12 -9.81 4.96
CA PRO A 158 9.46 -9.68 3.55
C PRO A 158 10.67 -8.76 3.36
N VAL A 159 11.67 -9.23 2.60
CA VAL A 159 12.88 -8.47 2.29
C VAL A 159 12.96 -8.19 0.79
N ILE A 160 13.20 -6.92 0.46
CA ILE A 160 13.42 -6.41 -0.90
C ILE A 160 14.83 -5.84 -1.00
N ASN A 161 15.67 -6.42 -1.84
CA ASN A 161 16.93 -5.82 -2.24
C ASN A 161 16.66 -4.64 -3.16
N CYS A 162 17.22 -3.47 -2.85
CA CYS A 162 17.25 -2.30 -3.71
C CYS A 162 18.69 -1.75 -3.78
N PRO A 163 19.59 -2.40 -4.55
CA PRO A 163 20.97 -1.99 -4.64
C PRO A 163 21.08 -0.60 -5.33
N PRO A 164 21.93 0.31 -4.83
CA PRO A 164 22.10 1.62 -5.44
C PRO A 164 22.78 1.50 -6.83
N PRO A 165 22.48 2.43 -7.76
CA PRO A 165 23.11 2.47 -9.08
C PRO A 165 24.63 2.55 -8.99
N SER A 166 25.33 1.80 -9.84
CA SER A 166 26.77 1.88 -10.02
C SER A 166 27.17 1.35 -11.40
N GLU A 167 28.37 1.69 -11.87
CA GLU A 167 28.91 1.18 -13.14
C GLU A 167 29.01 -0.35 -13.16
N SER A 168 29.25 -0.96 -11.99
CA SER A 168 29.38 -2.42 -11.82
C SER A 168 28.06 -3.12 -11.45
N LEU A 169 26.92 -2.41 -11.43
CA LEU A 169 25.64 -2.97 -11.00
C LEU A 169 25.26 -4.24 -11.77
N SER A 170 25.55 -4.32 -13.07
CA SER A 170 25.28 -5.50 -13.90
C SER A 170 26.00 -6.77 -13.44
N LEU A 171 27.14 -6.62 -12.75
CA LEU A 171 27.89 -7.72 -12.14
C LEU A 171 27.46 -7.90 -10.68
N ASP A 172 27.35 -6.81 -9.94
CA ASP A 172 27.04 -6.82 -8.50
C ASP A 172 25.61 -7.32 -8.21
N ILE A 173 24.65 -7.11 -9.12
CA ILE A 173 23.25 -7.53 -8.97
C ILE A 173 23.08 -9.03 -8.70
N TRP A 174 24.03 -9.85 -9.15
CA TRP A 174 23.99 -11.30 -8.89
C TRP A 174 24.04 -11.63 -7.40
N SER A 175 24.66 -10.76 -6.58
CA SER A 175 24.65 -10.87 -5.12
C SER A 175 23.27 -10.65 -4.49
N SER A 176 22.32 -10.05 -5.22
CA SER A 176 20.93 -9.85 -4.79
C SER A 176 19.98 -10.89 -5.40
N LEU A 177 20.32 -11.47 -6.54
CA LEU A 177 19.44 -12.38 -7.30
C LEU A 177 19.64 -13.88 -6.97
N ARG A 178 20.88 -14.35 -6.85
CA ARG A 178 21.18 -15.78 -6.70
C ARG A 178 21.43 -16.15 -5.26
N MET A 179 20.37 -16.51 -4.57
CA MET A 179 20.38 -16.91 -3.17
C MET A 179 20.60 -18.42 -2.98
N PRO A 180 21.15 -18.86 -1.84
CA PRO A 180 21.03 -20.26 -1.42
C PRO A 180 19.56 -20.61 -1.13
N ASN A 181 19.28 -21.91 -0.99
CA ASN A 181 17.93 -22.41 -0.70
C ASN A 181 17.41 -21.87 0.64
N GLY A 182 16.14 -21.48 0.68
CA GLY A 182 15.45 -21.09 1.93
C GLY A 182 15.54 -19.62 2.34
N ILE A 183 16.06 -18.72 1.48
CA ILE A 183 16.23 -17.29 1.83
C ILE A 183 15.03 -16.40 1.44
N GLY A 184 14.42 -16.60 0.26
CA GLY A 184 13.19 -15.89 -0.12
C GLY A 184 13.30 -14.37 -0.40
N CYS A 185 14.51 -13.81 -0.56
CA CYS A 185 14.67 -12.38 -0.83
C CYS A 185 14.28 -12.01 -2.27
N THR A 186 13.61 -10.87 -2.46
CA THR A 186 13.28 -10.31 -3.79
C THR A 186 14.25 -9.18 -4.16
N THR A 187 14.26 -8.74 -5.43
CA THR A 187 15.12 -7.63 -5.90
C THR A 187 14.34 -6.67 -6.79
N VAL A 188 14.44 -5.37 -6.51
CA VAL A 188 13.86 -4.26 -7.28
C VAL A 188 14.90 -3.14 -7.40
N LEU A 189 15.20 -2.69 -8.62
CA LEU A 189 16.32 -1.76 -8.86
C LEU A 189 15.97 -0.29 -8.66
N ASP A 190 14.72 0.10 -8.89
CA ASP A 190 14.30 1.50 -8.79
C ASP A 190 13.72 1.81 -7.40
N PRO A 191 14.08 2.94 -6.76
CA PRO A 191 13.53 3.33 -5.47
C PRO A 191 12.00 3.43 -5.41
N SER A 192 11.38 3.97 -6.45
CA SER A 192 9.93 4.13 -6.52
C SER A 192 9.23 2.80 -6.69
N GLU A 193 9.83 1.89 -7.46
CA GLU A 193 9.33 0.52 -7.61
C GLU A 193 9.53 -0.31 -6.34
N ALA A 194 10.62 -0.11 -5.58
CA ALA A 194 10.83 -0.79 -4.30
C ALA A 194 9.78 -0.35 -3.27
N ALA A 195 9.49 0.96 -3.21
CA ALA A 195 8.41 1.50 -2.40
C ALA A 195 7.03 0.99 -2.83
N LEU A 196 6.76 0.92 -4.14
CA LEU A 196 5.50 0.38 -4.67
C LEU A 196 5.36 -1.13 -4.38
N ALA A 197 6.44 -1.90 -4.48
CA ALA A 197 6.46 -3.31 -4.14
C ALA A 197 6.14 -3.52 -2.65
N ALA A 198 6.76 -2.74 -1.76
CA ALA A 198 6.43 -2.75 -0.33
C ALA A 198 4.97 -2.35 -0.08
N ALA A 199 4.46 -1.32 -0.77
CA ALA A 199 3.07 -0.91 -0.67
C ALA A 199 2.09 -2.00 -1.13
N LYS A 200 2.40 -2.73 -2.21
CA LYS A 200 1.58 -3.85 -2.69
C LYS A 200 1.55 -5.01 -1.69
N ILE A 201 2.66 -5.30 -1.01
CA ILE A 201 2.71 -6.32 0.04
C ILE A 201 1.84 -5.89 1.24
N LEU A 202 1.98 -4.64 1.67
CA LEU A 202 1.29 -4.10 2.86
C LEU A 202 -0.18 -3.73 2.60
N ALA A 203 -0.60 -3.60 1.34
CA ALA A 203 -1.97 -3.29 0.95
C ALA A 203 -3.00 -4.28 1.50
N SER A 204 -2.63 -5.55 1.71
CA SER A 204 -3.51 -6.57 2.31
C SER A 204 -3.84 -6.30 3.79
N HIS A 205 -3.02 -5.50 4.48
CA HIS A 205 -3.18 -5.15 5.89
C HIS A 205 -3.83 -3.77 6.09
N ASN A 206 -3.75 -2.91 5.07
CA ASN A 206 -4.19 -1.52 5.17
C ASN A 206 -4.93 -1.06 3.90
N HIS A 207 -6.25 -0.87 4.02
CA HIS A 207 -7.12 -0.50 2.91
C HIS A 207 -6.84 0.89 2.32
N ILE A 208 -6.23 1.79 3.09
CA ILE A 208 -5.81 3.11 2.60
C ILE A 208 -4.61 2.95 1.66
N VAL A 209 -3.63 2.13 2.06
CA VAL A 209 -2.49 1.79 1.20
C VAL A 209 -2.98 1.09 -0.07
N PHE A 210 -3.88 0.11 0.06
CA PHE A 210 -4.53 -0.54 -1.08
C PHE A 210 -5.18 0.47 -2.04
N GLY A 211 -6.01 1.38 -1.53
CA GLY A 211 -6.67 2.41 -2.34
C GLY A 211 -5.68 3.29 -3.09
N LYS A 212 -4.55 3.66 -2.47
CA LYS A 212 -3.48 4.44 -3.11
C LYS A 212 -2.74 3.65 -4.18
N VAL A 213 -2.49 2.35 -3.98
CA VAL A 213 -1.90 1.47 -5.00
C VAL A 213 -2.79 1.37 -6.23
N VAL A 214 -4.09 1.10 -6.04
CA VAL A 214 -5.07 1.02 -7.15
C VAL A 214 -5.19 2.36 -7.87
N THR A 215 -5.21 3.47 -7.13
CA THR A 215 -5.22 4.82 -7.70
C THR A 215 -3.99 5.10 -8.57
N ALA A 216 -2.80 4.69 -8.12
CA ALA A 216 -1.57 4.85 -8.90
C ALA A 216 -1.63 4.04 -10.22
N GLN A 217 -2.16 2.81 -10.18
CA GLN A 217 -2.35 1.99 -11.38
C GLN A 217 -3.32 2.64 -12.38
N LEU A 218 -4.46 3.16 -11.90
CA LEU A 218 -5.44 3.86 -12.74
C LEU A 218 -4.84 5.12 -13.37
N LYS A 219 -4.10 5.93 -12.59
CA LYS A 219 -3.41 7.12 -13.12
C LYS A 219 -2.42 6.77 -14.22
N ASN A 220 -1.66 5.69 -14.06
CA ASN A 220 -0.73 5.24 -15.11
C ASN A 220 -1.46 4.85 -16.40
N GLN A 221 -2.59 4.16 -16.31
CA GLN A 221 -3.42 3.83 -17.48
C GLN A 221 -3.93 5.10 -18.18
N ILE A 222 -4.48 6.04 -17.42
CA ILE A 222 -4.97 7.33 -17.93
C ILE A 222 -3.83 8.09 -18.64
N ASN A 223 -2.64 8.12 -18.05
CA ASN A 223 -1.47 8.78 -18.64
C ASN A 223 -1.09 8.18 -20.01
N ILE A 224 -1.16 6.85 -20.16
CA ILE A 224 -0.88 6.18 -21.43
C ILE A 224 -1.93 6.55 -22.48
N TYR A 225 -3.22 6.51 -22.12
CA TYR A 225 -4.28 6.89 -23.06
C TYR A 225 -4.16 8.36 -23.50
N ASN A 226 -3.85 9.26 -22.57
CA ASN A 226 -3.62 10.67 -22.87
C ASN A 226 -2.37 10.88 -23.74
N ALA A 227 -1.31 10.11 -23.53
CA ALA A 227 -0.13 10.16 -24.39
C ALA A 227 -0.46 9.73 -25.82
N ASN A 228 -1.22 8.65 -26.00
CA ASN A 228 -1.65 8.19 -27.33
C ASN A 228 -2.49 9.23 -28.06
N ARG A 229 -3.45 9.86 -27.37
CA ARG A 229 -4.30 10.93 -27.94
C ARG A 229 -3.52 12.17 -28.40
N LYS A 230 -2.31 12.40 -27.89
CA LYS A 230 -1.45 13.53 -28.31
C LYS A 230 -0.63 13.24 -29.57
N LEU A 231 -0.56 11.97 -29.98
CA LEU A 231 0.16 11.54 -31.18
C LEU A 231 -0.73 11.54 -32.42
N GLU A 232 -2.05 11.51 -32.24
CA GLU A 232 -3.08 11.67 -33.28
C GLU A 232 -3.32 13.14 -33.61
#